data_AF-A0A9P7ZHE0-F1
#
_entry.id   AF-A0A9P7ZHE0-F1
#
_cell.length_a   1.000
_cell.length_b   1.000
_cell.length_c   1.000
_cell.angle_alpha   90.00
_cell.angle_beta   90.00
_cell.angle_gamma   90.00
#
_symmetry.space_group_name_H-M   'P 1'
#
loop_
_entity.id
_entity.type
_entity.pdbx_description
1 polymer ?
#
loop_
_entity_poly.entity_id
_entity_poly.type
_entity_poly.pdbx_seq_one_letter_code
_entity_poly.pdbx_strand_id
1 'polypeptide(L)'
;MDKFNWLFGVDRFTLYKTWTHQSSVVYRFTTWTNMTAYLSSYILPTKENVIFLRVQKPSFSSSYDALKAAGLELDPDARTGLANTLAGMLGQKLAFWETTAGSDIKTFCRDHLDHIAIAMEEIGHLRLFLIVWEPDHEKKATLEGLKEFAIENFKAQLTQAEWEQAMRASFKAVAKASLLAGFESD
;
A
#
# COMPACT_ATOMS: atom_id res chain seq x y z
N MET A 1 -7.75 -4.90 13.46
CA MET A 1 -8.72 -4.20 12.59
C MET A 1 -8.61 -2.68 12.70
N ASP A 2 -8.14 -2.14 13.82
CA ASP A 2 -8.06 -0.68 14.10
C ASP A 2 -7.07 0.13 13.24
N LYS A 3 -6.36 -0.50 12.31
CA LYS A 3 -5.34 0.16 11.48
C LYS A 3 -5.93 0.89 10.27
N PHE A 4 -7.13 0.53 9.85
CA PHE A 4 -7.82 1.21 8.76
C PHE A 4 -8.77 2.27 9.30
N ASN A 5 -8.54 3.53 8.96
CA ASN A 5 -9.49 4.59 9.32
C ASN A 5 -10.85 4.38 8.61
N TRP A 6 -11.88 5.09 9.06
CA TRP A 6 -13.23 4.97 8.50
C TRP A 6 -13.28 5.35 7.01
N LEU A 7 -12.50 6.35 6.58
CA LEU A 7 -12.40 6.82 5.19
C LEU A 7 -11.82 5.79 4.23
N PHE A 8 -10.91 4.92 4.68
CA PHE A 8 -10.31 3.89 3.83
C PHE A 8 -11.35 3.00 3.15
N GLY A 9 -12.51 2.78 3.80
CA GLY A 9 -13.57 1.93 3.23
C GLY A 9 -14.31 2.57 2.06
N VAL A 10 -14.31 3.90 1.97
CA VAL A 10 -14.98 4.66 0.89
C VAL A 10 -14.02 5.04 -0.24
N ASP A 11 -12.71 4.86 -0.02
CA ASP A 11 -11.69 5.10 -1.02
C ASP A 11 -11.76 4.07 -2.15
N ARG A 12 -11.38 4.51 -3.35
CA ARG A 12 -11.13 3.65 -4.51
C ARG A 12 -9.64 3.59 -4.78
N PHE A 13 -9.13 2.42 -5.09
CA PHE A 13 -7.72 2.16 -5.25
C PHE A 13 -7.42 1.69 -6.67
N THR A 14 -6.47 2.35 -7.32
CA THR A 14 -5.93 1.91 -8.60
C THR A 14 -4.69 1.06 -8.36
N LEU A 15 -4.64 -0.13 -8.98
CA LEU A 15 -3.42 -0.92 -9.02
C LEU A 15 -2.42 -0.22 -9.95
N TYR A 16 -1.31 0.22 -9.37
CA TYR A 16 -0.34 1.06 -10.06
C TYR A 16 0.85 0.27 -10.61
N LYS A 17 1.35 -0.70 -9.83
CA LYS A 17 2.56 -1.43 -10.17
C LYS A 17 2.64 -2.76 -9.44
N THR A 18 3.32 -3.71 -10.05
CA THR A 18 3.55 -5.05 -9.47
C THR A 18 5.01 -5.45 -9.56
N TRP A 19 5.46 -6.29 -8.63
CA TRP A 19 6.82 -6.82 -8.59
C TRP A 19 6.82 -8.27 -8.13
N THR A 20 7.86 -9.01 -8.50
CA THR A 20 8.29 -10.20 -7.78
C THR A 20 9.35 -9.80 -6.74
N HIS A 21 9.24 -10.30 -5.52
CA HIS A 21 10.18 -10.02 -4.43
C HIS A 21 10.19 -11.18 -3.44
N GLN A 22 11.36 -11.79 -3.19
CA GLN A 22 11.54 -12.88 -2.22
C GLN A 22 10.50 -14.02 -2.36
N SER A 23 10.37 -14.59 -3.56
CA SER A 23 9.38 -15.64 -3.89
C SER A 23 7.92 -15.26 -3.56
N SER A 24 7.65 -13.96 -3.53
CA SER A 24 6.33 -13.37 -3.32
C SER A 24 6.02 -12.40 -4.46
N VAL A 25 4.76 -12.03 -4.60
CA VAL A 25 4.31 -10.97 -5.50
C VAL A 25 3.87 -9.79 -4.67
N VAL A 26 4.28 -8.58 -5.06
CA VAL A 26 3.88 -7.33 -4.43
C VAL A 26 3.04 -6.52 -5.39
N TYR A 27 1.85 -6.11 -4.95
CA TYR A 27 0.94 -5.21 -5.64
C TYR A 27 0.96 -3.86 -4.94
N ARG A 28 1.16 -2.78 -5.69
CA ARG A 28 1.01 -1.42 -5.16
C ARG A 28 -0.27 -0.80 -5.64
N PHE A 29 -1.09 -0.37 -4.68
CA PHE A 29 -2.26 0.45 -4.93
C PHE A 29 -2.04 1.89 -4.50
N THR A 30 -2.69 2.80 -5.19
CA THR A 30 -2.76 4.22 -4.83
C THR A 30 -4.21 4.68 -4.89
N THR A 31 -4.59 5.58 -3.98
CA THR A 31 -5.94 6.15 -3.97
C THR A 31 -6.22 6.82 -5.32
N TRP A 32 -7.38 6.56 -5.92
CA TRP A 32 -7.80 7.04 -7.25
C TRP A 32 -7.93 8.58 -7.30
N THR A 33 -7.99 9.24 -6.15
CA THR A 33 -8.02 10.70 -6.02
C THR A 33 -6.74 11.42 -6.48
N ASN A 34 -5.77 10.74 -7.10
CA ASN A 34 -4.50 11.31 -7.58
C ASN A 34 -4.63 12.59 -8.43
N MET A 35 -5.81 12.94 -8.96
CA MET A 35 -6.02 14.23 -9.64
C MET A 35 -6.70 15.29 -8.75
N THR A 36 -7.60 14.89 -7.85
CA THR A 36 -8.36 15.81 -6.98
C THR A 36 -7.65 16.06 -5.64
N ALA A 37 -6.94 15.06 -5.09
CA ALA A 37 -6.10 15.18 -3.88
C ALA A 37 -4.83 15.99 -4.16
N TYR A 38 -4.20 15.83 -5.32
CA TYR A 38 -3.06 16.66 -5.73
C TYR A 38 -3.44 18.15 -5.88
N LEU A 39 -4.69 18.44 -6.30
CA LEU A 39 -5.24 19.80 -6.39
C LEU A 39 -5.80 20.33 -5.05
N SER A 40 -6.26 19.46 -4.15
CA SER A 40 -6.84 19.84 -2.85
C SER A 40 -5.86 19.76 -1.67
N SER A 41 -4.68 19.15 -1.85
CA SER A 41 -3.60 19.09 -0.84
C SER A 41 -3.02 20.47 -0.51
N TYR A 42 -3.26 21.47 -1.36
CA TYR A 42 -2.97 22.88 -1.08
C TYR A 42 -3.92 23.49 -0.03
N ILE A 43 -5.07 22.87 0.26
CA ILE A 43 -6.16 23.48 1.05
C ILE A 43 -6.61 22.57 2.21
N LEU A 44 -6.47 21.23 2.09
CA LEU A 44 -6.85 20.26 3.12
C LEU A 44 -5.71 19.27 3.41
N PRO A 45 -5.43 18.93 4.68
CA PRO A 45 -4.42 17.95 5.09
C PRO A 45 -4.89 16.51 4.83
N THR A 46 -5.41 16.23 3.63
CA THR A 46 -5.85 14.89 3.25
C THR A 46 -4.63 14.03 2.98
N LYS A 47 -4.47 12.95 3.74
CA LYS A 47 -3.37 12.01 3.52
C LYS A 47 -3.74 11.00 2.43
N GLU A 48 -2.88 10.83 1.43
CA GLU A 48 -3.08 9.83 0.38
C GLU A 48 -2.76 8.44 0.91
N ASN A 49 -3.62 7.47 0.60
CA ASN A 49 -3.40 6.08 0.98
C ASN A 49 -2.62 5.36 -0.14
N VAL A 50 -1.51 4.74 0.23
CA VAL A 50 -0.69 3.88 -0.62
C VAL A 50 -0.65 2.50 0.03
N ILE A 51 -0.95 1.46 -0.72
CA ILE A 51 -0.97 0.08 -0.21
C ILE A 51 0.10 -0.72 -0.92
N PHE A 52 0.92 -1.42 -0.16
CA PHE A 52 1.76 -2.52 -0.66
C PHE A 52 1.18 -3.82 -0.13
N LEU A 53 0.51 -4.57 -1.00
CA LEU A 53 -0.01 -5.90 -0.72
C LEU A 53 0.98 -6.94 -1.24
N ARG A 54 1.67 -7.64 -0.32
CA ARG A 54 2.50 -8.80 -0.64
C ARG A 54 1.69 -10.07 -0.48
N VAL A 55 1.64 -10.88 -1.52
CA VAL A 55 1.10 -12.24 -1.49
C VAL A 55 2.27 -13.20 -1.56
N GLN A 56 2.39 -14.11 -0.59
CA GLN A 56 3.49 -15.07 -0.48
C GLN A 56 3.35 -16.24 -1.47
N LYS A 57 3.20 -15.91 -2.76
CA LYS A 57 3.11 -16.82 -3.89
C LYS A 57 4.24 -16.55 -4.89
N PRO A 58 4.78 -17.58 -5.55
CA PRO A 58 5.99 -17.44 -6.36
C PRO A 58 5.78 -16.78 -7.72
N SER A 59 4.54 -16.63 -8.20
CA SER A 59 4.25 -16.09 -9.54
C SER A 59 3.06 -15.13 -9.56
N PHE A 60 3.04 -14.20 -10.51
CA PHE A 60 1.90 -13.29 -10.71
C PHE A 60 0.59 -14.03 -10.90
N SER A 61 0.58 -15.11 -11.68
CA SER A 61 -0.62 -15.90 -11.94
C SER A 61 -1.15 -16.58 -10.67
N SER A 62 -0.28 -17.29 -9.93
CA SER A 62 -0.68 -17.98 -8.70
C SER A 62 -1.13 -17.01 -7.60
N SER A 63 -0.49 -15.86 -7.52
CA SER A 63 -0.87 -14.78 -6.61
C SER A 63 -2.20 -14.14 -6.98
N TYR A 64 -2.40 -13.81 -8.27
CA TYR A 64 -3.63 -13.21 -8.79
C TYR A 64 -4.81 -14.17 -8.62
N ASP A 65 -4.64 -15.43 -9.01
CA ASP A 65 -5.69 -16.45 -8.92
C ASP A 65 -6.08 -16.68 -7.45
N ALA A 66 -5.12 -16.61 -6.51
CA ALA A 66 -5.40 -16.69 -5.07
C ALA A 66 -6.20 -15.48 -4.56
N LEU A 67 -5.82 -14.25 -4.93
CA LEU A 67 -6.56 -13.04 -4.52
C LEU A 67 -8.00 -13.05 -5.06
N LYS A 68 -8.17 -13.44 -6.33
CA LYS A 68 -9.50 -13.59 -6.93
C LYS A 68 -10.35 -14.63 -6.20
N ALA A 69 -9.77 -15.79 -5.86
CA ALA A 69 -10.47 -16.83 -5.11
C ALA A 69 -10.86 -16.37 -3.69
N ALA A 70 -10.07 -15.47 -3.09
CA ALA A 70 -10.33 -14.84 -1.80
C ALA A 70 -11.30 -13.64 -1.88
N GLY A 71 -11.87 -13.36 -3.06
CA GLY A 71 -12.84 -12.27 -3.25
C GLY A 71 -12.23 -10.88 -3.42
N LEU A 72 -10.90 -10.76 -3.56
CA LEU A 72 -10.23 -9.51 -3.93
C LEU A 72 -9.91 -9.50 -5.42
N GLU A 73 -10.85 -8.99 -6.22
CA GLU A 73 -10.70 -8.90 -7.66
C GLU A 73 -9.78 -7.74 -8.06
N LEU A 74 -8.78 -8.05 -8.90
CA LEU A 74 -7.84 -7.10 -9.47
C LEU A 74 -8.06 -7.01 -10.98
N ASP A 75 -7.48 -5.98 -11.59
CA ASP A 75 -7.39 -5.86 -13.04
C ASP A 75 -6.78 -7.15 -13.67
N PRO A 76 -7.43 -7.77 -14.67
CA PRO A 76 -6.93 -8.97 -15.34
C PRO A 76 -5.50 -8.87 -15.87
N ASP A 77 -5.05 -7.67 -16.26
CA ASP A 77 -3.68 -7.44 -16.73
C ASP A 77 -2.64 -7.71 -15.63
N ALA A 78 -3.04 -7.62 -14.35
CA ALA A 78 -2.18 -7.93 -13.22
C ALA A 78 -1.81 -9.43 -13.14
N ARG A 79 -2.55 -10.32 -13.81
CA ARG A 79 -2.30 -11.77 -13.79
C ARG A 79 -0.94 -12.14 -14.39
N THR A 80 -0.45 -11.34 -15.33
CA THR A 80 0.90 -11.48 -15.93
C THR A 80 1.92 -10.50 -15.37
N GLY A 81 1.52 -9.68 -14.40
CA GLY A 81 2.28 -8.54 -13.92
C GLY A 81 2.08 -7.30 -14.80
N LEU A 82 2.02 -6.14 -14.17
CA LEU A 82 1.87 -4.86 -14.84
C LEU A 82 3.20 -4.41 -15.48
N ALA A 83 3.13 -4.01 -16.75
CA ALA A 83 4.30 -3.58 -17.50
C ALA A 83 4.89 -2.28 -16.92
N ASN A 84 6.17 -2.33 -16.53
CA ASN A 84 6.94 -1.18 -16.05
C ASN A 84 7.46 -0.27 -17.19
N THR A 85 6.81 -0.29 -18.35
CA THR A 85 7.20 0.53 -19.51
C THR A 85 6.44 1.85 -19.50
N LEU A 86 7.04 2.93 -20.03
CA LEU A 86 6.37 4.23 -20.15
C LEU A 86 5.03 4.13 -20.89
N ALA A 87 4.96 3.25 -21.90
CA ALA A 87 3.74 2.93 -22.64
C ALA A 87 2.72 2.12 -21.82
N GLY A 88 3.16 1.16 -21.00
CA GLY A 88 2.30 0.42 -20.08
C GLY A 88 1.69 1.32 -19.00
N MET A 89 2.49 2.24 -18.45
CA MET A 89 2.02 3.26 -17.51
C MET A 89 1.06 4.27 -18.16
N LEU A 90 1.25 4.60 -19.45
CA LEU A 90 0.34 5.45 -20.23
C LEU A 90 -0.97 4.73 -20.60
N GLY A 91 -0.92 3.43 -20.92
CA GLY A 91 -2.11 2.60 -21.14
C GLY A 91 -2.94 2.43 -19.87
N GLN A 92 -2.29 2.20 -18.73
CA GLN A 92 -2.93 2.17 -17.40
C GLN A 92 -3.53 3.52 -17.01
N LYS A 93 -2.90 4.63 -17.41
CA LYS A 93 -3.45 5.99 -17.28
C LYS A 93 -4.64 6.27 -18.21
N LEU A 94 -4.93 5.44 -19.19
CA LEU A 94 -6.14 5.57 -20.03
C LEU A 94 -7.23 4.60 -19.58
N ALA A 95 -6.85 3.45 -18.99
CA ALA A 95 -7.72 2.43 -18.44
C ALA A 95 -8.13 2.67 -16.96
N PHE A 96 -8.26 3.93 -16.52
CA PHE A 96 -8.66 4.37 -15.16
C PHE A 96 -10.00 3.81 -14.61
N TRP A 97 -10.59 2.80 -15.25
CA TRP A 97 -11.93 2.30 -15.00
C TRP A 97 -11.98 1.09 -14.06
N GLU A 98 -10.90 0.33 -13.90
CA GLU A 98 -10.86 -0.79 -12.94
C GLU A 98 -10.18 -0.35 -11.62
N THR A 99 -11.02 -0.12 -10.61
CA THR A 99 -10.58 0.31 -9.28
C THR A 99 -11.11 -0.66 -8.24
N THR A 100 -10.23 -1.07 -7.32
CA THR A 100 -10.58 -1.90 -6.17
C THR A 100 -11.16 -1.01 -5.07
N ALA A 101 -12.32 -1.37 -4.51
CA ALA A 101 -12.87 -0.60 -3.40
C ALA A 101 -12.08 -0.89 -2.11
N GLY A 102 -11.83 0.13 -1.31
CA GLY A 102 -11.17 -0.05 -0.01
C GLY A 102 -11.99 -0.91 0.95
N SER A 103 -13.32 -0.97 0.78
CA SER A 103 -14.21 -1.91 1.46
C SER A 103 -13.86 -3.37 1.16
N ASP A 104 -13.43 -3.67 -0.06
CA ASP A 104 -13.14 -5.03 -0.51
C ASP A 104 -11.79 -5.46 0.08
N ILE A 105 -10.81 -4.55 0.09
CA ILE A 105 -9.51 -4.76 0.76
C ILE A 105 -9.72 -4.98 2.27
N LYS A 106 -10.59 -4.18 2.91
CA LYS A 106 -10.94 -4.37 4.34
C LYS A 106 -11.60 -5.71 4.59
N THR A 107 -12.55 -6.10 3.75
CA THR A 107 -13.27 -7.37 3.83
C THR A 107 -12.33 -8.55 3.67
N PHE A 108 -11.49 -8.52 2.62
CA PHE A 108 -10.41 -9.49 2.43
C PHE A 108 -9.50 -9.58 3.67
N CYS A 109 -9.05 -8.45 4.21
CA CYS A 109 -8.21 -8.45 5.42
C CYS A 109 -8.92 -9.03 6.65
N ARG A 110 -10.24 -8.83 6.77
CA ARG A 110 -11.07 -9.36 7.86
C ARG A 110 -11.23 -10.87 7.77
N ASP A 111 -11.50 -11.34 6.58
CA ASP A 111 -11.93 -12.72 6.37
C ASP A 111 -10.71 -13.68 6.39
N HIS A 112 -9.49 -13.13 6.34
CA HIS A 112 -8.22 -13.85 6.39
C HIS A 112 -7.27 -13.41 7.53
N LEU A 113 -7.81 -12.92 8.66
CA LEU A 113 -7.02 -12.33 9.77
C LEU A 113 -5.88 -13.22 10.28
N ASP A 114 -6.08 -14.54 10.35
CA ASP A 114 -5.08 -15.48 10.88
C ASP A 114 -3.86 -15.65 9.96
N HIS A 115 -3.97 -15.21 8.71
CA HIS A 115 -2.98 -15.37 7.66
C HIS A 115 -2.55 -14.05 7.03
N ILE A 116 -2.90 -12.94 7.70
CA ILE A 116 -2.56 -11.60 7.25
C ILE A 116 -1.76 -10.87 8.33
N ALA A 117 -0.69 -10.19 7.90
CA ALA A 117 0.04 -9.24 8.71
C ALA A 117 -0.13 -7.83 8.12
N ILE A 118 -0.50 -6.86 8.97
CA ILE A 118 -0.75 -5.48 8.55
C ILE A 118 0.10 -4.53 9.38
N ALA A 119 0.81 -3.62 8.73
CA ALA A 119 1.39 -2.43 9.33
C ALA A 119 0.89 -1.17 8.60
N MET A 120 0.91 -0.05 9.31
CA MET A 120 0.57 1.25 8.77
C MET A 120 1.62 2.24 9.25
N GLU A 121 2.14 3.03 8.33
CA GLU A 121 3.12 4.09 8.59
C GLU A 121 2.60 5.39 8.00
N GLU A 122 2.77 6.50 8.71
CA GLU A 122 2.45 7.83 8.19
C GLU A 122 3.75 8.56 7.85
N ILE A 123 3.90 8.97 6.59
CA ILE A 123 5.10 9.65 6.09
C ILE A 123 4.66 10.93 5.40
N GLY A 124 4.78 12.08 6.09
CA GLY A 124 4.27 13.35 5.58
C GLY A 124 2.77 13.32 5.29
N HIS A 125 2.41 13.55 4.02
CA HIS A 125 1.02 13.52 3.52
C HIS A 125 0.56 12.11 3.08
N LEU A 126 1.31 11.06 3.41
CA LEU A 126 1.02 9.71 2.96
C LEU A 126 0.71 8.80 4.14
N ARG A 127 -0.19 7.85 3.90
CA ARG A 127 -0.42 6.68 4.74
C ARG A 127 -0.04 5.44 3.95
N LEU A 128 1.03 4.80 4.38
CA LEU A 128 1.56 3.59 3.78
C LEU A 128 1.01 2.39 4.52
N PHE A 129 0.16 1.61 3.87
CA PHE A 129 -0.34 0.33 4.36
C PHE A 129 0.53 -0.78 3.81
N LEU A 130 1.15 -1.54 4.70
CA LEU A 130 1.92 -2.74 4.36
C LEU A 130 1.06 -3.94 4.75
N ILE A 131 0.63 -4.71 3.77
CA ILE A 131 -0.25 -5.86 3.96
C ILE A 131 0.50 -7.07 3.42
N VAL A 132 0.59 -8.13 4.20
CA VAL A 132 1.13 -9.42 3.76
C VAL A 132 0.09 -10.48 3.96
N TRP A 133 -0.14 -11.30 2.94
CA TRP A 133 -1.03 -12.44 2.99
C TRP A 133 -0.27 -13.71 2.60
N GLU A 134 -0.47 -14.76 3.41
CA GLU A 134 0.04 -16.10 3.15
C GLU A 134 -1.15 -17.04 2.84
N PRO A 135 -1.45 -17.28 1.56
CA PRO A 135 -2.65 -17.99 1.14
C PRO A 135 -2.62 -19.51 1.36
N ASP A 136 -1.44 -20.13 1.49
CA ASP A 136 -1.33 -21.60 1.55
C ASP A 136 -1.41 -22.14 2.98
N HIS A 137 -1.42 -21.24 3.97
CA HIS A 137 -1.41 -21.59 5.40
C HIS A 137 -0.18 -22.42 5.81
N GLU A 138 0.85 -22.47 4.98
CA GLU A 138 2.10 -23.20 5.20
C GLU A 138 3.06 -22.43 6.10
N LYS A 139 2.97 -21.09 6.07
CA LYS A 139 3.90 -20.21 6.77
C LYS A 139 3.16 -19.05 7.42
N LYS A 140 3.83 -18.39 8.36
CA LYS A 140 3.29 -17.18 8.96
C LYS A 140 3.45 -16.00 8.00
N ALA A 141 2.40 -15.18 7.88
CA ALA A 141 2.51 -13.87 7.25
C ALA A 141 3.54 -13.02 8.01
N THR A 142 4.63 -12.66 7.34
CA THR A 142 5.70 -11.82 7.91
C THR A 142 5.69 -10.46 7.24
N LEU A 143 6.02 -9.38 7.95
CA LEU A 143 6.24 -8.04 7.38
C LEU A 143 7.71 -7.80 6.99
N GLU A 144 8.60 -8.73 7.33
CA GLU A 144 10.04 -8.62 7.13
C GLU A 144 10.37 -8.37 5.65
N GLY A 145 11.27 -7.40 5.42
CA GLY A 145 11.72 -6.97 4.10
C GLY A 145 10.70 -6.17 3.29
N LEU A 146 9.41 -6.16 3.66
CA LEU A 146 8.39 -5.41 2.92
C LEU A 146 8.48 -3.92 3.20
N LYS A 147 8.83 -3.51 4.42
CA LYS A 147 8.97 -2.10 4.78
C LYS A 147 10.12 -1.46 4.00
N GLU A 148 11.28 -2.11 4.00
CA GLU A 148 12.46 -1.67 3.26
C GLU A 148 12.17 -1.62 1.76
N PHE A 149 11.57 -2.70 1.22
CA PHE A 149 11.16 -2.77 -0.18
C PHE A 149 10.20 -1.63 -0.56
N ALA A 150 9.18 -1.36 0.26
CA ALA A 150 8.21 -0.31 0.02
C ALA A 150 8.89 1.06 0.03
N ILE A 151 9.76 1.33 1.01
CA ILE A 151 10.51 2.59 1.10
C ILE A 151 11.41 2.80 -0.12
N GLU A 152 12.15 1.79 -0.55
CA GLU A 152 13.06 1.89 -1.70
C GLU A 152 12.29 2.13 -3.01
N ASN A 153 11.23 1.35 -3.25
CA ASN A 153 10.42 1.48 -4.46
C ASN A 153 9.57 2.75 -4.48
N PHE A 154 9.29 3.31 -3.30
CA PHE A 154 8.59 4.59 -3.16
C PHE A 154 9.54 5.79 -3.33
N LYS A 155 10.75 5.73 -2.76
CA LYS A 155 11.83 6.73 -2.96
C LYS A 155 12.19 6.93 -4.42
N ALA A 156 12.22 5.85 -5.21
CA ALA A 156 12.54 5.94 -6.64
C ALA A 156 11.52 6.77 -7.45
N GLN A 157 10.37 7.13 -6.87
CA GLN A 157 9.32 7.92 -7.53
C GLN A 157 9.15 9.34 -6.97
N LEU A 158 9.54 9.60 -5.72
CA LEU A 158 9.56 10.95 -5.18
C LEU A 158 10.89 11.64 -5.50
N THR A 159 10.87 12.96 -5.66
CA THR A 159 12.13 13.69 -5.67
C THR A 159 12.81 13.58 -4.30
N GLN A 160 14.15 13.58 -4.26
CA GLN A 160 14.90 13.46 -3.01
C GLN A 160 14.48 14.51 -1.96
N ALA A 161 14.11 15.72 -2.40
CA ALA A 161 13.66 16.82 -1.55
C ALA A 161 12.30 16.55 -0.87
N GLU A 162 11.33 16.03 -1.61
CA GLU A 162 10.00 15.67 -1.07
C GLU A 162 10.09 14.53 -0.06
N TRP A 163 10.96 13.55 -0.32
CA TRP A 163 11.24 12.46 0.60
C TRP A 163 11.92 12.94 1.89
N GLU A 164 12.96 13.77 1.80
CA GLU A 164 13.65 14.30 2.97
C GLU A 164 12.72 15.14 3.85
N GLN A 165 11.84 15.95 3.23
CA GLN A 165 10.85 16.74 3.97
C GLN A 165 9.83 15.85 4.70
N ALA A 166 9.32 14.81 4.04
CA ALA A 166 8.34 13.89 4.63
C ALA A 166 8.92 13.05 5.78
N MET A 167 10.18 12.60 5.65
CA MET A 167 10.87 11.86 6.71
C MET A 167 11.24 12.76 7.90
N ARG A 168 11.78 13.97 7.66
CA ARG A 168 12.13 14.91 8.73
C ARG A 168 10.93 15.31 9.59
N ALA A 169 9.75 15.52 8.98
CA ALA A 169 8.53 15.84 9.70
C ALA A 169 8.10 14.68 10.63
N SER A 170 8.20 13.44 10.14
CA SER A 170 7.81 12.23 10.86
C SER A 170 8.77 11.92 12.02
N PHE A 171 10.09 12.04 11.80
CA PHE A 171 11.09 11.90 12.86
C PHE A 171 10.97 12.98 13.94
N LYS A 172 10.65 14.23 13.58
CA LYS A 172 10.45 15.31 14.54
C LYS A 172 9.22 15.08 15.42
N ALA A 173 8.14 14.52 14.86
CA ALA A 173 6.94 14.17 15.61
C ALA A 173 7.20 13.01 16.59
N VAL A 174 7.90 11.95 16.15
CA VAL A 174 8.28 10.83 17.01
C VAL A 174 9.25 11.28 18.10
N ALA A 175 10.29 12.05 17.77
CA ALA A 175 11.23 12.57 18.77
C ALA A 175 10.54 13.46 19.81
N LYS A 176 9.56 14.29 19.39
CA LYS A 176 8.77 15.11 20.31
C LYS A 176 7.85 14.28 21.19
N ALA A 177 7.21 13.24 20.65
CA ALA A 177 6.37 12.33 21.41
C ALA A 177 7.17 11.50 22.43
N SER A 178 8.35 11.00 22.04
CA SER A 178 9.26 10.29 22.94
C SER A 178 9.85 11.18 24.03
N LEU A 179 10.13 12.46 23.72
CA LEU A 179 10.54 13.44 24.72
C LEU A 179 9.42 13.74 25.72
N LEU A 180 8.18 13.95 25.25
CA LEU A 180 7.04 14.22 26.13
C LEU A 180 6.66 13.02 27.01
N ALA A 181 6.71 11.80 26.45
CA ALA A 181 6.49 10.57 27.22
C ALA A 181 7.58 10.31 28.27
N GLY A 182 8.80 10.84 28.07
CA GLY A 182 9.86 10.80 29.08
C GLY A 182 9.76 11.89 30.16
N PHE A 183 8.87 12.88 30.00
CA PHE A 183 8.61 13.94 30.99
C PHE A 183 7.36 13.67 31.85
N GLU A 184 6.57 12.65 31.52
CA GLU A 184 5.40 12.22 32.32
C GLU A 184 5.70 11.05 33.28
N SER A 185 6.98 10.65 33.39
CA SER A 185 7.42 9.56 34.28
C SER A 185 8.27 9.99 35.48
N ASP A 186 8.20 11.27 35.87
CA ASP A 186 8.80 11.80 37.11
C ASP A 186 7.75 12.42 38.05
#